data_AF-A0A363SHB4-F1
#
_entry.id   AF-A0A363SHB4-F1
#
_cell.length_a   1.000
_cell.length_b   1.000
_cell.length_c   1.000
_cell.angle_alpha   90.00
_cell.angle_beta   90.00
_cell.angle_gamma   90.00
#
_symmetry.space_group_name_H-M   'P 1'
#
loop_
_entity.id
_entity.type
_entity.pdbx_description
1 polymer ?
#
loop_
_entity_poly.entity_id
_entity_poly.type
_entity_poly.pdbx_seq_one_letter_code
_entity_poly.pdbx_strand_id
1 'polypeptide(L)'
;MTTARILQTIIDVLSEIQTISGREVISMSGSTCPIGQLPGFDSLNGIEVTLELSSRLGYDFEVDNLLVDDAGHRALSIGEVADRIQELLNQPRKAK
;
A
#
# COMPACT_ATOMS: atom_id res chain seq x y z
N MET A 1 12.92 -9.03 4.19
CA MET A 1 12.33 -7.85 4.87
C MET A 1 11.23 -8.33 5.82
N THR A 2 11.03 -7.73 6.99
CA THR A 2 10.01 -8.16 7.96
C THR A 2 8.66 -7.49 7.68
N THR A 3 7.54 -8.13 8.07
CA THR A 3 6.18 -7.58 7.95
C THR A 3 6.06 -6.21 8.64
N ALA A 4 6.66 -6.07 9.83
CA ALA A 4 6.68 -4.81 10.56
C ALA A 4 7.38 -3.68 9.78
N ARG A 5 8.45 -3.99 9.02
CA ARG A 5 9.11 -3.01 8.18
C ARG A 5 8.26 -2.63 6.97
N ILE A 6 7.61 -3.61 6.34
CA ILE A 6 6.67 -3.38 5.23
C ILE A 6 5.52 -2.47 5.70
N LEU A 7 4.90 -2.79 6.83
CA LEU A 7 3.82 -2.02 7.43
C LEU A 7 4.23 -0.57 7.68
N GLN A 8 5.41 -0.35 8.26
CA GLN A 8 5.93 1.00 8.47
C GLN A 8 6.14 1.73 7.14
N THR A 9 6.71 1.06 6.13
CA THR A 9 6.90 1.67 4.80
C THR A 9 5.57 2.06 4.15
N ILE A 10 4.51 1.25 4.30
CA ILE A 10 3.17 1.60 3.80
C ILE A 10 2.64 2.85 4.53
N ILE A 11 2.77 2.91 5.85
CA ILE A 11 2.33 4.07 6.64
C ILE A 11 3.08 5.33 6.24
N ASP A 12 4.40 5.24 6.02
CA ASP A 12 5.23 6.36 5.61
C ASP A 12 4.75 6.89 4.24
N VAL A 13 4.57 6.01 3.25
CA VAL A 13 4.08 6.39 1.90
C VAL A 13 2.69 7.03 1.95
N LEU A 14 1.76 6.45 2.70
CA LEU A 14 0.41 7.01 2.85
C LEU A 14 0.44 8.40 3.51
N SER A 15 1.28 8.57 4.52
CA SER A 15 1.44 9.85 5.22
C SER A 15 2.01 10.93 4.30
N GLU A 16 2.98 10.57 3.47
CA GLU A 16 3.60 11.47 2.51
C GLU A 16 2.61 11.90 1.42
N ILE A 17 1.84 10.97 0.84
CA ILE A 17 0.83 11.28 -0.17
C ILE A 17 -0.26 12.19 0.41
N GLN A 18 -0.72 11.94 1.65
CA GLN A 18 -1.66 12.85 2.32
C GLN A 18 -1.05 14.24 2.50
N THR A 19 0.20 14.32 2.94
CA THR A 19 0.91 15.60 3.15
C THR A 19 1.04 16.39 1.85
N ILE A 20 1.52 15.75 0.78
CA ILE A 20 1.72 16.37 -0.54
C ILE A 20 0.38 16.81 -1.15
N SER A 21 -0.68 16.05 -0.89
CA SER A 21 -2.04 16.38 -1.33
C SER A 21 -2.71 17.48 -0.49
N GLY A 22 -2.05 18.02 0.54
CA GLY A 22 -2.62 19.01 1.45
C GLY A 22 -3.77 18.47 2.31
N ARG A 23 -3.81 17.15 2.52
CA ARG A 23 -4.83 16.44 3.29
C ARG A 23 -4.34 16.16 4.70
N GLU A 24 -5.28 15.94 5.60
CA GLU A 24 -4.97 15.58 6.99
C GLU A 24 -4.26 14.23 7.06
N VAL A 25 -3.13 14.20 7.77
CA VAL A 25 -2.43 12.97 8.14
C VAL A 25 -2.97 12.51 9.48
N ILE A 26 -3.71 11.40 9.47
CA ILE A 26 -4.24 10.78 10.68
C ILE A 26 -3.31 9.66 11.17
N SER A 27 -3.47 9.25 12.42
CA SER A 27 -2.79 8.07 12.94
C SER A 27 -3.28 6.81 12.20
N MET A 28 -2.36 6.04 11.65
CA MET A 28 -2.63 4.81 10.91
C MET A 28 -2.08 3.60 11.65
N SER A 29 -2.74 2.46 11.47
CA SER A 29 -2.32 1.17 12.01
C SER A 29 -2.61 0.05 11.02
N GLY A 30 -2.21 -1.18 11.33
CA GLY A 30 -2.48 -2.33 10.47
C GLY A 30 -3.97 -2.57 10.17
N SER A 31 -4.89 -2.11 11.01
CA SER A 31 -6.34 -2.23 10.77
C SER A 31 -6.94 -1.08 9.97
N THR A 32 -6.15 -0.06 9.62
CA THR A 32 -6.65 1.08 8.83
C THR A 32 -6.82 0.67 7.38
N CYS A 33 -8.00 0.91 6.80
CA CYS A 33 -8.28 0.74 5.37
C CYS A 33 -8.12 2.10 4.67
N PRO A 34 -7.06 2.34 3.89
CA PRO A 34 -6.76 3.66 3.35
C PRO A 34 -7.91 4.24 2.53
N ILE A 35 -8.46 3.45 1.60
CA ILE A 35 -9.62 3.82 0.81
C ILE A 35 -10.85 3.82 1.73
N GLY A 36 -11.44 5.00 1.92
CA GLY A 36 -12.64 5.20 2.73
C GLY A 36 -12.40 5.61 4.19
N GLN A 37 -11.19 5.41 4.76
CA GLN A 37 -10.87 5.92 6.10
C GLN A 37 -9.87 7.08 6.10
N LEU A 38 -9.02 7.20 5.07
CA LEU A 38 -8.16 8.37 4.95
C LEU A 38 -8.91 9.53 4.26
N PRO A 39 -8.88 10.75 4.83
CA PRO A 39 -9.56 11.90 4.26
C PRO A 39 -9.17 12.14 2.80
N GLY A 40 -10.16 12.15 1.90
CA GLY A 40 -9.96 12.42 0.47
C GLY A 40 -9.22 11.32 -0.29
N PHE A 41 -8.93 10.18 0.33
CA PHE A 41 -8.18 9.09 -0.27
C PHE A 41 -9.09 8.13 -1.04
N ASP A 42 -8.81 7.91 -2.32
CA ASP A 42 -9.60 7.07 -3.21
C ASP A 42 -8.77 6.03 -3.98
N SER A 43 -9.40 5.37 -4.96
CA SER A 43 -8.75 4.35 -5.79
C SER A 43 -7.62 4.89 -6.67
N LEU A 44 -7.65 6.17 -7.06
CA LEU A 44 -6.58 6.77 -7.87
C LEU A 44 -5.33 6.98 -7.01
N ASN A 45 -5.49 7.41 -5.76
CA ASN A 45 -4.38 7.47 -4.81
C ASN A 45 -3.76 6.09 -4.54
N GLY A 46 -4.53 5.01 -4.65
CA GLY A 46 -4.01 3.65 -4.52
C GLY A 46 -3.00 3.26 -5.60
N ILE A 47 -3.13 3.81 -6.82
CA ILE A 47 -2.16 3.59 -7.90
C ILE A 47 -0.83 4.29 -7.56
N GLU A 48 -0.90 5.54 -7.09
CA GLU A 48 0.27 6.32 -6.68
C GLU A 48 1.02 5.65 -5.53
N VAL A 49 0.29 5.16 -4.51
CA VAL A 49 0.86 4.35 -3.42
C VAL A 49 1.58 3.12 -3.97
N THR A 50 0.98 2.43 -4.95
CA THR A 50 1.56 1.21 -5.51
C THR A 50 2.87 1.49 -6.22
N LEU A 51 2.94 2.57 -7.01
CA LEU A 51 4.17 3.00 -7.68
C LEU A 51 5.27 3.41 -6.69
N GLU A 52 4.91 4.17 -5.66
CA GLU A 52 5.88 4.61 -4.64
C GLU A 52 6.39 3.42 -3.81
N LEU A 53 5.52 2.47 -3.45
CA LEU A 53 5.92 1.23 -2.80
C LEU A 53 6.83 0.38 -3.69
N SER A 54 6.53 0.27 -5.00
CA SER A 54 7.40 -0.46 -5.94
C SER A 54 8.82 0.11 -5.92
N SER A 55 8.92 1.44 -5.97
CA SER A 55 10.19 2.18 -5.92
C SER A 55 10.95 1.92 -4.62
N ARG A 56 10.30 2.09 -3.45
CA ARG A 56 10.94 1.92 -2.14
C ARG A 56 11.37 0.50 -1.83
N LEU A 57 10.59 -0.47 -2.30
CA LEU A 57 10.82 -1.89 -2.03
C LEU A 57 11.69 -2.56 -3.09
N GLY A 58 12.00 -1.87 -4.20
CA GLY A 58 12.76 -2.42 -5.32
C GLY A 58 12.06 -3.61 -5.97
N TYR A 59 10.72 -3.62 -5.93
CA TYR A 59 9.88 -4.72 -6.41
C TYR A 59 8.83 -4.16 -7.37
N ASP A 60 8.72 -4.76 -8.55
CA ASP A 60 7.69 -4.39 -9.52
C ASP A 60 6.43 -5.20 -9.26
N PHE A 61 5.41 -4.58 -8.67
CA PHE A 61 4.14 -5.23 -8.42
C PHE A 61 3.37 -5.41 -9.74
N GLU A 62 3.00 -6.64 -10.09
CA GLU A 62 2.18 -6.94 -11.27
C GLU A 62 0.68 -6.62 -11.03
N VAL A 63 0.40 -5.53 -10.31
CA VAL A 63 -0.95 -5.03 -10.03
C VAL A 63 -0.96 -3.51 -10.03
N ASP A 64 -2.07 -2.92 -10.48
CA ASP A 64 -2.19 -1.46 -10.56
C ASP A 64 -2.44 -0.82 -9.18
N ASN A 65 -3.12 -1.52 -8.29
CA ASN A 65 -3.50 -1.00 -6.98
C ASN A 65 -3.42 -2.08 -5.89
N LEU A 66 -2.41 -1.96 -5.02
CA LEU A 66 -2.21 -2.85 -3.88
C LEU A 66 -3.23 -2.69 -2.76
N LEU A 67 -3.99 -1.59 -2.73
CA LEU A 67 -4.93 -1.25 -1.66
C LEU A 67 -6.33 -1.85 -1.88
N VAL A 68 -6.49 -2.67 -2.91
CA VAL A 68 -7.71 -3.43 -3.19
C VAL A 68 -7.39 -4.92 -3.36
N ASP A 69 -8.40 -5.76 -3.18
CA ASP A 69 -8.29 -7.19 -3.48
C ASP A 69 -8.07 -7.45 -4.98
N ASP A 70 -7.71 -8.68 -5.35
CA ASP A 70 -7.42 -9.06 -6.73
C ASP A 70 -8.59 -8.82 -7.70
N ALA A 71 -9.81 -8.79 -7.16
CA ALA A 71 -11.02 -8.50 -7.93
C ALA A 71 -11.33 -7.00 -8.03
N GLY A 72 -10.62 -6.14 -7.30
CA GLY A 72 -10.87 -4.70 -7.22
C GLY A 72 -12.18 -4.31 -6.53
N HIS A 73 -12.82 -5.24 -5.81
CA HIS A 73 -14.13 -5.06 -5.20
C HIS A 73 -14.05 -4.57 -3.75
N ARG A 74 -12.95 -4.85 -3.05
CA ARG A 74 -12.81 -4.56 -1.62
C ARG A 74 -11.51 -3.82 -1.34
N ALA A 75 -11.62 -2.74 -0.58
CA ALA A 75 -10.46 -2.05 0.00
C ALA A 75 -9.79 -2.92 1.07
N LEU A 76 -8.47 -2.98 1.04
CA LEU A 76 -7.64 -3.72 1.99
C LEU A 76 -7.17 -2.81 3.12
N SER A 77 -7.00 -3.40 4.30
CA SER A 77 -6.31 -2.78 5.42
C SER A 77 -4.78 -2.78 5.19
N ILE A 78 -4.07 -1.85 5.81
CA ILE A 78 -2.60 -1.77 5.73
C ILE A 78 -1.94 -3.11 6.13
N GLY A 79 -2.50 -3.83 7.10
CA GLY A 79 -2.03 -5.15 7.52
C GLY A 79 -2.18 -6.20 6.42
N GLU A 80 -3.35 -6.29 5.80
CA GLU A 80 -3.59 -7.19 4.66
C GLU A 80 -2.65 -6.89 3.48
N VAL A 81 -2.41 -5.60 3.20
CA VAL A 81 -1.44 -5.17 2.18
C VAL A 81 -0.02 -5.58 2.56
N ALA A 82 0.37 -5.43 3.84
CA ALA A 82 1.70 -5.81 4.30
C ALA A 82 1.96 -7.31 4.20
N ASP A 83 0.97 -8.13 4.57
CA ASP A 83 1.03 -9.58 4.45
C ASP A 83 1.15 -10.00 2.98
N ARG A 84 0.32 -9.40 2.11
CA ARG A 84 0.37 -9.64 0.66
C ARG A 84 1.73 -9.29 0.05
N ILE A 85 2.30 -8.13 0.39
CA ILE A 85 3.62 -7.74 -0.09
C ILE A 85 4.68 -8.71 0.43
N GLN A 86 4.59 -9.15 1.69
CA GLN A 86 5.54 -10.12 2.24
C GLN A 86 5.50 -11.44 1.47
N GLU A 87 4.31 -11.96 1.14
CA GLU A 87 4.16 -13.15 0.32
C GLU A 87 4.80 -12.97 -1.07
N LEU A 88 4.54 -11.84 -1.73
CA LEU A 88 5.11 -11.51 -3.04
C LEU A 88 6.64 -11.42 -3.03
N LEU A 89 7.21 -10.84 -1.97
CA LEU A 89 8.67 -10.73 -1.78
C LEU A 89 9.34 -12.08 -1.49
N ASN A 90 8.60 -13.02 -0.91
CA ASN A 90 9.10 -14.36 -0.62
C ASN A 90 8.96 -15.32 -1.82
N GLN A 91 8.20 -14.96 -2.84
CA GLN A 91 8.09 -15.75 -4.06
C GLN A 91 9.32 -15.52 -4.96
N PRO A 92 9.90 -16.58 -5.56
CA PRO A 92 10.95 -16.43 -6.56
C PRO A 92 10.39 -15.64 -7.75
N ARG A 93 11.08 -14.55 -8.14
CA ARG A 93 10.71 -13.75 -9.32
C ARG A 93 10.48 -14.70 -10.51
N LYS A 94 9.28 -14.69 -11.08
CA LYS A 94 9.05 -15.34 -12.38
C LYS A 94 9.91 -14.58 -13.39
N ALA A 95 10.87 -15.27 -13.99
CA ALA A 95 11.63 -14.71 -15.10
C ALA A 95 10.64 -14.40 -16.22
N LYS A 96 10.56 -13.13 -16.63
CA LYS A 96 9.92 -12.71 -17.88
C LYS A 96 10.79 -13.13 -19.06
#